data_AF-A0A2V6SDC9-F1
#
_entry.id   AF-A0A2V6SDC9-F1
#
_cell.length_a   1.000
_cell.length_b   1.000
_cell.length_c   1.000
_cell.angle_alpha   90.00
_cell.angle_beta   90.00
_cell.angle_gamma   90.00
#
_symmetry.space_group_name_H-M   'P 1'
#
loop_
_entity.id
_entity.type
_entity.pdbx_description
1 polymer ?
#
loop_
_entity_poly.entity_id
_entity_poly.type
_entity_poly.pdbx_seq_one_letter_code
_entity_poly.pdbx_strand_id
1 'polypeptide(L)'
;RIKDMERDGVQAEIIFGILGAATRLGDHEAAGEMFRIYNDWLVDFCRHYPDRQIGLACLPYGDIGAAVAEIHRVAKMGLRGIELSCSWDMDPMWHPSWEPLWQAVDEVGLPLHFHTFPTMPPSVREKATGLTRRAAMFTSVSGFQMNLINIIAAVIGSAVLERYPNIRISLGESGIGWLPYALDRMDFEWEDRFRDLGLKMKPSDYWKRQCKA
;
A
#
# COMPACT_ATOMS: atom_id res chain seq x y z
N ARG A 1 -1.02 24.93 -0.51
CA ARG A 1 -1.24 23.78 0.40
C ARG A 1 -1.51 24.20 1.84
N ILE A 2 -0.55 24.74 2.60
CA ILE A 2 -0.79 25.10 4.02
C ILE A 2 -1.99 26.05 4.22
N LYS A 3 -2.10 27.09 3.38
CA LYS A 3 -3.26 28.00 3.37
C LYS A 3 -4.59 27.28 3.09
N ASP A 4 -4.57 26.25 2.24
CA ASP A 4 -5.75 25.44 1.93
C ASP A 4 -6.12 24.56 3.12
N MET A 5 -5.13 23.94 3.76
CA MET A 5 -5.34 23.17 5.00
C MET A 5 -5.92 24.03 6.12
N GLU A 6 -5.48 25.29 6.26
CA GLU A 6 -6.04 26.23 7.24
C GLU A 6 -7.48 26.60 6.92
N ARG A 7 -7.79 26.83 5.63
CA ARG A 7 -9.15 27.11 5.16
C ARG A 7 -10.09 25.93 5.40
N ASP A 8 -9.62 24.71 5.21
CA ASP A 8 -10.41 23.48 5.30
C ASP A 8 -10.42 22.88 6.72
N GLY A 9 -9.69 23.47 7.68
CA GLY A 9 -9.58 22.97 9.05
C GLY A 9 -8.73 21.69 9.21
N VAL A 10 -7.86 21.39 8.24
CA VAL A 10 -6.98 20.22 8.24
C VAL A 10 -5.72 20.51 9.07
N GLN A 11 -5.57 19.81 10.19
CA GLN A 11 -4.44 19.98 11.10
C GLN A 11 -3.14 19.42 10.51
N ALA A 12 -3.20 18.20 9.96
CA ALA A 12 -2.08 17.53 9.31
C ALA A 12 -2.55 16.75 8.09
N GLU A 13 -1.64 16.53 7.15
CA GLU A 13 -1.84 15.80 5.91
C GLU A 13 -0.77 14.73 5.74
N ILE A 14 -1.21 13.55 5.31
CA ILE A 14 -0.34 12.48 4.82
C ILE A 14 -0.07 12.75 3.34
N ILE A 15 1.21 12.80 2.97
CA ILE A 15 1.66 13.05 1.60
C ILE A 15 1.97 11.70 0.97
N PHE A 16 1.05 11.25 0.13
CA PHE A 16 1.25 10.10 -0.75
C PHE A 16 2.25 10.42 -1.85
N GLY A 17 2.93 9.38 -2.31
CA GLY A 17 4.08 9.49 -3.18
C GLY A 17 3.75 9.66 -4.67
N ILE A 18 4.76 9.38 -5.48
CA ILE A 18 4.74 9.51 -6.94
C ILE A 18 4.63 8.15 -7.65
N LEU A 19 4.05 7.14 -7.00
CA LEU A 19 4.02 5.75 -7.48
C LEU A 19 3.50 5.63 -8.92
N GLY A 20 2.38 6.32 -9.23
CA GLY A 20 1.81 6.31 -10.57
C GLY A 20 2.71 6.92 -11.64
N ALA A 21 3.62 7.84 -11.30
CA ALA A 21 4.62 8.37 -12.23
C ALA A 21 5.73 7.34 -12.49
N ALA A 22 6.21 6.67 -11.44
CA ALA A 22 7.20 5.62 -11.57
C ALA A 22 6.68 4.41 -12.38
N THR A 23 5.43 3.98 -12.18
CA THR A 23 4.82 2.91 -12.99
C THR A 23 4.83 3.22 -14.49
N ARG A 24 4.73 4.50 -14.88
CA ARG A 24 4.73 4.91 -16.30
C ARG A 24 6.10 4.85 -16.96
N LEU A 25 7.18 4.70 -16.20
CA LEU A 25 8.53 4.53 -16.76
C LEU A 25 8.69 3.17 -17.45
N GLY A 26 8.00 2.13 -16.96
CA GLY A 26 8.16 0.76 -17.49
C GLY A 26 9.56 0.18 -17.26
N ASP A 27 10.29 0.73 -16.29
CA ASP A 27 11.66 0.36 -15.94
C ASP A 27 11.80 0.41 -14.40
N HIS A 28 12.05 -0.75 -13.77
CA HIS A 28 12.13 -0.86 -12.32
C HIS A 28 13.39 -0.23 -11.73
N GLU A 29 14.50 -0.23 -12.47
CA GLU A 29 15.76 0.37 -12.02
C GLU A 29 15.61 1.90 -12.01
N ALA A 30 15.09 2.46 -13.11
CA ALA A 30 14.80 3.89 -13.21
C ALA A 30 13.74 4.33 -12.17
N ALA A 31 12.71 3.52 -11.94
CA ALA A 31 11.71 3.76 -10.90
C ALA A 31 12.33 3.75 -9.49
N GLY A 32 13.26 2.83 -9.21
CA GLY A 32 13.98 2.77 -7.94
C GLY A 32 14.78 4.04 -7.67
N GLU A 33 15.55 4.51 -8.66
CA GLU A 33 16.29 5.78 -8.53
C GLU A 33 15.36 6.99 -8.40
N MET A 34 14.25 7.02 -9.14
CA MET A 34 13.23 8.05 -9.01
C MET A 34 12.66 8.11 -7.58
N PHE A 35 12.37 6.95 -6.98
CA PHE A 35 11.90 6.87 -5.59
C PHE A 35 12.96 7.34 -4.61
N ARG A 36 14.22 6.94 -4.77
CA ARG A 36 15.31 7.39 -3.89
C ARG A 36 15.44 8.91 -3.91
N ILE A 37 15.46 9.52 -5.10
CA ILE A 37 15.53 10.98 -5.28
C ILE A 37 14.30 11.67 -4.66
N TYR A 38 13.11 11.11 -4.89
CA TYR A 38 11.87 11.65 -4.33
C TYR A 38 11.84 11.58 -2.80
N ASN A 39 12.28 10.46 -2.22
CA ASN A 39 12.32 10.29 -0.77
C ASN A 39 13.30 11.27 -0.11
N ASP A 40 14.44 11.55 -0.75
CA ASP A 40 15.39 12.58 -0.31
C ASP A 40 14.72 13.97 -0.30
N TRP A 41 14.05 14.33 -1.40
CA TRP A 41 13.28 15.57 -1.49
C TRP A 41 12.15 15.64 -0.47
N LEU A 42 11.44 14.53 -0.22
CA LEU A 42 10.28 14.47 0.67
C LEU A 42 10.67 14.77 2.11
N VAL A 43 11.84 14.31 2.56
CA VAL A 43 12.39 14.66 3.88
C VAL A 43 12.55 16.17 4.01
N ASP A 44 13.16 16.82 3.04
CA ASP A 44 13.34 18.28 3.05
C ASP A 44 12.02 19.04 2.91
N PHE A 45 11.10 18.51 2.11
CA PHE A 45 9.77 19.09 1.96
C PHE A 45 9.03 19.10 3.30
N CYS A 46 8.94 17.95 3.99
CA CYS A 46 8.25 17.83 5.27
C CYS A 46 8.89 18.65 6.40
N ARG A 47 10.20 18.95 6.34
CA ARG A 47 10.89 19.78 7.34
C ARG A 47 10.35 21.21 7.46
N HIS A 48 9.65 21.72 6.43
CA HIS A 48 9.06 23.06 6.50
C HIS A 48 7.87 23.13 7.47
N TYR A 49 7.11 22.04 7.60
CA TYR A 49 5.97 21.93 8.50
C TYR A 49 5.91 20.53 9.12
N PRO A 50 6.87 20.17 9.98
CA PRO A 50 7.09 18.80 10.44
C PRO A 50 5.93 18.22 11.25
N ASP A 51 5.07 19.06 11.84
CA ASP A 51 3.88 18.59 12.57
C ASP A 51 2.62 18.49 11.70
N ARG A 52 2.67 19.02 10.48
CA ARG A 52 1.52 19.11 9.57
C ARG A 52 1.69 18.33 8.27
N GLN A 53 2.92 18.05 7.86
CA GLN A 53 3.24 17.34 6.63
C GLN A 53 3.90 16.00 6.98
N ILE A 54 3.21 14.91 6.68
CA ILE A 54 3.63 13.56 7.02
C ILE A 54 3.93 12.81 5.71
N GLY A 55 5.20 12.78 5.31
CA GLY A 55 5.63 12.09 4.09
C GLY A 55 5.60 10.57 4.22
N LEU A 56 5.09 9.90 3.18
CA LEU A 56 5.24 8.46 2.98
C LEU A 56 6.35 8.20 1.96
N ALA A 57 7.38 7.47 2.37
CA ALA A 57 8.45 7.12 1.44
C ALA A 57 7.96 6.10 0.40
N CYS A 58 8.25 6.34 -0.88
CA CYS A 58 7.95 5.38 -1.94
C CYS A 58 8.93 4.20 -1.88
N LEU A 59 8.41 2.99 -1.97
CA LEU A 59 9.19 1.77 -2.05
C LEU A 59 9.04 1.10 -3.42
N PRO A 60 10.15 0.59 -4.00
CA PRO A 60 10.08 -0.25 -5.20
C PRO A 60 9.48 -1.62 -4.87
N TYR A 61 8.71 -2.20 -5.80
CA TYR A 61 8.29 -3.60 -5.73
C TYR A 61 9.12 -4.52 -6.62
N GLY A 62 9.81 -3.98 -7.64
CA GLY A 62 10.58 -4.77 -8.60
C GLY A 62 11.90 -5.34 -8.04
N ASP A 63 12.40 -4.77 -6.94
CA ASP A 63 13.57 -5.27 -6.20
C ASP A 63 13.30 -5.16 -4.69
N ILE A 64 13.03 -6.32 -4.07
CA ILE A 64 12.74 -6.43 -2.64
C ILE A 64 13.95 -6.06 -1.79
N GLY A 65 15.17 -6.37 -2.25
CA GLY A 65 16.39 -6.02 -1.53
C GLY A 65 16.59 -4.51 -1.47
N ALA A 66 16.36 -3.82 -2.60
CA ALA A 66 16.38 -2.36 -2.65
C ALA A 66 15.28 -1.75 -1.77
N ALA A 67 14.07 -2.33 -1.76
CA ALA A 67 12.98 -1.88 -0.90
C ALA A 67 13.34 -1.98 0.59
N VAL A 68 13.91 -3.11 1.02
CA VAL A 68 14.36 -3.33 2.41
C VAL A 68 15.43 -2.31 2.81
N ALA A 69 16.44 -2.10 1.96
CA ALA A 69 17.48 -1.10 2.20
C ALA A 69 16.88 0.31 2.36
N GLU A 70 15.91 0.66 1.52
CA GLU A 70 15.23 1.94 1.55
C GLU A 70 14.37 2.13 2.80
N ILE A 71 13.64 1.10 3.25
CA ILE A 71 12.86 1.11 4.51
C ILE A 71 13.74 1.55 5.69
N HIS A 72 14.89 0.92 5.86
CA HIS A 72 15.80 1.28 6.95
C HIS A 72 16.42 2.68 6.77
N ARG A 73 16.70 3.08 5.53
CA ARG A 73 17.28 4.39 5.24
C ARG A 73 16.31 5.52 5.58
N VAL A 74 15.07 5.44 5.11
CA VAL A 74 14.06 6.48 5.31
C VAL A 74 13.58 6.57 6.75
N ALA A 75 13.54 5.42 7.47
CA ALA A 75 13.30 5.40 8.91
C ALA A 75 14.38 6.20 9.67
N LYS A 76 15.66 6.01 9.33
CA LYS A 76 16.78 6.79 9.91
C LYS A 76 16.74 8.27 9.54
N MET A 77 16.18 8.62 8.39
CA MET A 77 16.01 10.01 7.95
C MET A 77 14.82 10.73 8.59
N GLY A 78 13.94 9.99 9.30
CA GLY A 78 12.81 10.56 10.04
C GLY A 78 11.50 10.64 9.25
N LEU A 79 11.38 9.94 8.11
CA LEU A 79 10.06 9.76 7.49
C LEU A 79 9.18 8.89 8.39
N ARG A 80 7.88 9.18 8.41
CA ARG A 80 6.92 8.63 9.40
C ARG A 80 5.98 7.58 8.82
N GLY A 81 6.18 7.19 7.57
CA GLY A 81 5.45 6.13 6.91
C GLY A 81 6.12 5.75 5.60
N ILE A 82 5.68 4.63 5.05
CA ILE A 82 6.17 4.05 3.79
C ILE A 82 4.97 3.65 2.94
N GLU A 83 5.13 3.69 1.63
CA GLU A 83 4.09 3.35 0.67
C GLU A 83 4.68 2.40 -0.38
N LEU A 84 4.00 1.28 -0.59
CA LEU A 84 4.40 0.28 -1.57
C LEU A 84 3.40 0.25 -2.73
N SER A 85 3.92 0.31 -3.96
CA SER A 85 3.07 0.28 -5.15
C SER A 85 2.45 -1.09 -5.36
N CYS A 86 1.15 -1.06 -5.64
CA CYS A 86 0.37 -2.18 -6.13
C CYS A 86 0.48 -2.27 -7.67
N SER A 87 0.87 -3.42 -8.21
CA SER A 87 0.93 -3.64 -9.66
C SER A 87 0.42 -5.02 -10.06
N TRP A 88 0.11 -5.21 -11.33
CA TRP A 88 -0.35 -6.50 -11.88
C TRP A 88 0.78 -7.50 -12.14
N ASP A 89 2.01 -7.01 -12.23
CA ASP A 89 3.23 -7.77 -12.54
C ASP A 89 4.10 -8.03 -11.30
N MET A 90 3.65 -7.59 -10.11
CA MET A 90 4.29 -7.96 -8.86
C MET A 90 3.87 -9.39 -8.45
N ASP A 91 4.73 -10.08 -7.71
CA ASP A 91 4.32 -11.31 -7.04
C ASP A 91 3.14 -11.04 -6.10
N PRO A 92 2.16 -11.96 -6.00
CA PRO A 92 1.07 -11.78 -5.06
C PRO A 92 1.62 -11.71 -3.63
N MET A 93 1.02 -10.90 -2.77
CA MET A 93 1.54 -10.60 -1.41
C MET A 93 1.60 -11.80 -0.47
N TRP A 94 1.00 -12.93 -0.84
CA TRP A 94 1.12 -14.19 -0.12
C TRP A 94 2.40 -14.97 -0.47
N HIS A 95 3.10 -14.56 -1.53
CA HIS A 95 4.31 -15.23 -2.01
C HIS A 95 5.49 -15.03 -1.04
N PRO A 96 6.32 -16.06 -0.78
CA PRO A 96 7.41 -15.95 0.17
C PRO A 96 8.50 -14.91 -0.18
N SER A 97 8.58 -14.44 -1.42
CA SER A 97 9.55 -13.39 -1.82
C SER A 97 9.38 -12.08 -1.06
N TRP A 98 8.19 -11.83 -0.49
CA TRP A 98 7.90 -10.65 0.32
C TRP A 98 8.38 -10.72 1.78
N GLU A 99 8.79 -11.89 2.26
CA GLU A 99 9.16 -12.08 3.67
C GLU A 99 10.23 -11.09 4.18
N PRO A 100 11.32 -10.79 3.43
CA PRO A 100 12.30 -9.79 3.87
C PRO A 100 11.70 -8.39 4.05
N LEU A 101 10.71 -8.03 3.22
CA LEU A 101 10.02 -6.75 3.33
C LEU A 101 9.18 -6.72 4.61
N TRP A 102 8.42 -7.78 4.92
CA TRP A 102 7.64 -7.86 6.16
C TRP A 102 8.50 -7.72 7.41
N GLN A 103 9.63 -8.43 7.43
CA GLN A 103 10.59 -8.30 8.51
C GLN A 103 11.09 -6.85 8.67
N ALA A 104 11.52 -6.21 7.58
CA ALA A 104 12.02 -4.83 7.63
C ALA A 104 10.96 -3.83 8.11
N VAL A 105 9.70 -3.98 7.67
CA VAL A 105 8.59 -3.12 8.12
C VAL A 105 8.31 -3.31 9.61
N ASP A 106 8.34 -4.54 10.12
CA ASP A 106 8.17 -4.82 11.55
C ASP A 106 9.29 -4.20 12.39
N GLU A 107 10.55 -4.35 11.94
CA GLU A 107 11.74 -3.84 12.62
C GLU A 107 11.73 -2.32 12.77
N VAL A 108 11.30 -1.57 11.74
CA VAL A 108 11.23 -0.10 11.82
C VAL A 108 9.91 0.41 12.43
N GLY A 109 8.87 -0.41 12.45
CA GLY A 109 7.55 -0.07 13.01
C GLY A 109 6.82 1.09 12.30
N LEU A 110 7.26 1.47 11.10
CA LEU A 110 6.59 2.50 10.29
C LEU A 110 5.28 1.95 9.70
N PRO A 111 4.21 2.76 9.64
CA PRO A 111 2.98 2.35 8.97
C PRO A 111 3.23 2.17 7.46
N LEU A 112 2.79 1.02 6.93
CA LEU A 112 2.83 0.68 5.52
C LEU A 112 1.50 1.00 4.85
N HIS A 113 1.58 1.83 3.81
CA HIS A 113 0.43 2.27 3.05
C HIS A 113 0.35 1.55 1.70
N PHE A 114 -0.87 1.21 1.29
CA PHE A 114 -1.21 0.79 -0.05
C PHE A 114 -2.26 1.75 -0.61
N HIS A 115 -1.97 2.38 -1.75
CA HIS A 115 -2.85 3.38 -2.34
C HIS A 115 -3.44 2.87 -3.64
N THR A 116 -4.70 2.43 -3.58
CA THR A 116 -5.43 1.78 -4.69
C THR A 116 -4.79 0.48 -5.19
N PHE A 117 -5.52 -0.29 -5.98
CA PHE A 117 -4.95 -1.42 -6.72
C PHE A 117 -5.54 -1.43 -8.15
N PRO A 118 -4.71 -1.46 -9.21
CA PRO A 118 -5.21 -1.40 -10.58
C PRO A 118 -6.24 -2.51 -10.87
N THR A 119 -7.30 -2.24 -11.62
CA THR A 119 -8.39 -3.21 -11.92
C THR A 119 -8.15 -4.09 -13.13
N MET A 120 -7.21 -3.72 -13.99
CA MET A 120 -6.81 -4.50 -15.15
C MET A 120 -5.38 -4.15 -15.56
N PRO A 121 -4.66 -5.07 -16.22
CA PRO A 121 -3.34 -4.79 -16.76
C PRO A 121 -3.36 -3.59 -17.73
N PRO A 122 -2.32 -2.74 -17.73
CA PRO A 122 -2.22 -1.61 -18.65
C PRO A 122 -2.39 -2.01 -20.11
N SER A 123 -1.82 -3.15 -20.50
CA SER A 123 -1.88 -3.71 -21.86
C SER A 123 -3.30 -4.04 -22.34
N VAL A 124 -4.22 -4.35 -21.42
CA VAL A 124 -5.64 -4.57 -21.74
C VAL A 124 -6.33 -3.24 -21.99
N ARG A 125 -6.09 -2.25 -21.10
CA ARG A 125 -6.67 -0.91 -21.20
C ARG A 125 -6.22 -0.17 -22.46
N GLU A 126 -4.94 -0.31 -22.84
CA GLU A 126 -4.33 0.41 -23.97
C GLU A 126 -4.82 -0.09 -25.34
N LYS A 127 -5.25 -1.35 -25.42
CA LYS A 127 -5.87 -1.92 -26.63
C LYS A 127 -7.29 -1.40 -26.87
N ALA A 128 -7.97 -0.89 -25.84
CA ALA A 128 -9.33 -0.38 -25.97
C ALA A 128 -9.36 1.05 -26.53
N THR A 129 -10.26 1.32 -27.47
CA THR A 129 -10.45 2.64 -28.10
C THR A 129 -11.90 3.11 -28.00
N GLY A 130 -12.16 4.39 -28.30
CA GLY A 130 -13.51 4.97 -28.36
C GLY A 130 -14.37 4.72 -27.12
N LEU A 131 -15.63 4.33 -27.34
CA LEU A 131 -16.59 4.04 -26.27
C LEU A 131 -16.17 2.84 -25.41
N THR A 132 -15.52 1.84 -26.00
CA THR A 132 -14.98 0.68 -25.25
C THR A 132 -13.93 1.10 -24.23
N ARG A 133 -13.05 2.05 -24.58
CA ARG A 133 -12.09 2.63 -23.61
C ARG A 133 -12.80 3.36 -22.48
N ARG A 134 -13.88 4.09 -22.79
CA ARG A 134 -14.69 4.77 -21.77
C ARG A 134 -15.38 3.78 -20.83
N ALA A 135 -15.93 2.69 -21.37
CA ALA A 135 -16.52 1.62 -20.58
C ALA A 135 -15.47 0.93 -19.68
N ALA A 136 -14.28 0.62 -20.22
CA ALA A 136 -13.19 0.06 -19.43
C ALA A 136 -12.74 1.01 -18.30
N MET A 137 -12.62 2.31 -18.59
CA MET A 137 -12.32 3.32 -17.57
C MET A 137 -13.40 3.40 -16.50
N PHE A 138 -14.69 3.40 -16.90
CA PHE A 138 -15.82 3.37 -15.97
C PHE A 138 -15.73 2.16 -15.03
N THR A 139 -15.56 0.95 -15.58
CA THR A 139 -15.38 -0.26 -14.78
C THR A 139 -14.19 -0.15 -13.82
N SER A 140 -13.06 0.40 -14.29
CA SER A 140 -11.88 0.59 -13.46
C SER A 140 -12.11 1.54 -12.29
N VAL A 141 -12.66 2.72 -12.54
CA VAL A 141 -12.90 3.72 -11.48
C VAL A 141 -14.00 3.27 -10.52
N SER A 142 -14.94 2.42 -10.95
CA SER A 142 -15.96 1.87 -10.08
C SER A 142 -15.46 0.74 -9.17
N GLY A 143 -14.36 0.06 -9.52
CA GLY A 143 -13.90 -1.15 -8.82
C GLY A 143 -12.57 -1.03 -8.06
N PHE A 144 -11.70 -0.08 -8.40
CA PHE A 144 -10.31 -0.05 -7.90
C PHE A 144 -10.19 -0.04 -6.37
N GLN A 145 -11.16 0.61 -5.71
CA GLN A 145 -11.24 0.73 -4.26
C GLN A 145 -11.31 -0.63 -3.57
N MET A 146 -12.11 -1.55 -4.14
CA MET A 146 -12.35 -2.87 -3.56
C MET A 146 -11.20 -3.84 -3.82
N ASN A 147 -10.35 -3.61 -4.82
CA ASN A 147 -9.27 -4.53 -5.18
C ASN A 147 -8.20 -4.67 -4.09
N LEU A 148 -8.12 -3.71 -3.16
CA LEU A 148 -7.22 -3.80 -2.02
C LEU A 148 -7.56 -4.97 -1.07
N ILE A 149 -8.72 -5.63 -1.24
CA ILE A 149 -8.98 -6.93 -0.62
C ILE A 149 -7.91 -7.96 -0.95
N ASN A 150 -7.35 -7.94 -2.17
CA ASN A 150 -6.31 -8.89 -2.57
C ASN A 150 -5.05 -8.75 -1.71
N ILE A 151 -4.72 -7.52 -1.30
CA ILE A 151 -3.58 -7.25 -0.42
C ILE A 151 -3.91 -7.72 1.00
N ILE A 152 -5.03 -7.27 1.56
CA ILE A 152 -5.39 -7.58 2.95
C ILE A 152 -5.63 -9.08 3.17
N ALA A 153 -6.36 -9.74 2.27
CA ALA A 153 -6.61 -11.16 2.35
C ALA A 153 -5.32 -11.98 2.21
N ALA A 154 -4.39 -11.57 1.33
CA ALA A 154 -3.10 -12.24 1.17
C ALA A 154 -2.21 -12.08 2.41
N VAL A 155 -2.06 -10.85 2.93
CA VAL A 155 -1.23 -10.57 4.10
C VAL A 155 -1.77 -11.26 5.35
N ILE A 156 -3.10 -11.21 5.57
CA ILE A 156 -3.74 -11.93 6.68
C ILE A 156 -3.64 -13.44 6.45
N GLY A 157 -4.03 -13.96 5.28
CA GLY A 157 -4.03 -15.39 4.98
C GLY A 157 -2.65 -16.03 5.06
N SER A 158 -1.59 -15.29 4.73
CA SER A 158 -0.21 -15.75 4.91
C SER A 158 0.32 -15.57 6.33
N ALA A 159 -0.53 -15.28 7.32
CA ALA A 159 -0.18 -15.08 8.72
C ALA A 159 0.94 -14.04 8.97
N VAL A 160 1.12 -13.09 8.06
CA VAL A 160 2.15 -12.05 8.17
C VAL A 160 1.91 -11.23 9.43
N LEU A 161 0.67 -10.79 9.65
CA LEU A 161 0.32 -9.98 10.83
C LEU A 161 0.44 -10.75 12.14
N GLU A 162 0.36 -12.09 12.12
CA GLU A 162 0.63 -12.93 13.29
C GLU A 162 2.14 -13.01 13.59
N ARG A 163 2.98 -13.18 12.57
CA ARG A 163 4.44 -13.26 12.73
C ARG A 163 5.06 -11.90 13.08
N TYR A 164 4.47 -10.82 12.56
CA TYR A 164 5.00 -9.46 12.63
C TYR A 164 3.97 -8.52 13.30
N PRO A 165 3.94 -8.49 14.65
CA PRO A 165 2.91 -7.78 15.40
C PRO A 165 3.07 -6.25 15.39
N ASN A 166 4.22 -5.72 15.00
CA ASN A 166 4.46 -4.26 14.95
C ASN A 166 4.04 -3.64 13.61
N ILE A 167 3.81 -4.46 12.58
CA ILE A 167 3.32 -3.99 11.28
C ILE A 167 1.97 -3.31 11.48
N ARG A 168 1.83 -2.12 10.88
CA ARG A 168 0.56 -1.38 10.76
C ARG A 168 0.31 -1.10 9.29
N ILE A 169 -0.87 -1.47 8.79
CA ILE A 169 -1.24 -1.26 7.38
C ILE A 169 -2.34 -0.23 7.27
N SER A 170 -2.23 0.67 6.30
CA SER A 170 -3.28 1.63 5.95
C SER A 170 -3.61 1.57 4.47
N LEU A 171 -4.91 1.49 4.17
CA LEU A 171 -5.42 1.55 2.80
C LEU A 171 -5.76 3.00 2.44
N GLY A 172 -5.04 3.56 1.47
CA GLY A 172 -5.30 4.89 0.92
C GLY A 172 -6.29 4.83 -0.24
N GLU A 173 -7.24 5.78 -0.24
CA GLU A 173 -8.26 5.94 -1.30
C GLU A 173 -9.12 4.68 -1.56
N SER A 174 -9.20 3.75 -0.59
CA SER A 174 -9.89 2.46 -0.77
C SER A 174 -11.40 2.51 -0.57
N GLY A 175 -11.94 3.62 -0.07
CA GLY A 175 -13.26 3.63 0.54
C GLY A 175 -13.37 2.63 1.70
N ILE A 176 -14.52 2.63 2.38
CA ILE A 176 -14.74 1.76 3.56
C ILE A 176 -15.99 0.89 3.48
N GLY A 177 -16.89 1.16 2.53
CA GLY A 177 -18.20 0.48 2.48
C GLY A 177 -18.16 -1.02 2.23
N TRP A 178 -17.09 -1.51 1.59
CA TRP A 178 -16.92 -2.93 1.26
C TRP A 178 -16.24 -3.74 2.38
N LEU A 179 -15.52 -3.06 3.29
CA LEU A 179 -14.69 -3.71 4.31
C LEU A 179 -15.49 -4.62 5.26
N PRO A 180 -16.67 -4.24 5.78
CA PRO A 180 -17.42 -5.12 6.68
C PRO A 180 -17.77 -6.46 6.04
N TYR A 181 -18.24 -6.43 4.78
CA TYR A 181 -18.56 -7.65 4.04
C TYR A 181 -17.32 -8.51 3.78
N ALA A 182 -16.21 -7.90 3.35
CA ALA A 182 -15.00 -8.64 3.07
C ALA A 182 -14.40 -9.29 4.33
N LEU A 183 -14.43 -8.60 5.48
CA LEU A 183 -13.94 -9.13 6.75
C LEU A 183 -14.82 -10.30 7.24
N ASP A 184 -16.14 -10.16 7.16
CA ASP A 184 -17.09 -11.25 7.48
C ASP A 184 -16.85 -12.48 6.59
N ARG A 185 -16.64 -12.25 5.28
CA ARG A 185 -16.34 -13.31 4.32
C ARG A 185 -15.03 -14.03 4.64
N MET A 186 -13.98 -13.29 5.02
CA MET A 186 -12.69 -13.88 5.41
C MET A 186 -12.81 -14.68 6.71
N ASP A 187 -13.55 -14.18 7.70
CA ASP A 187 -13.80 -14.90 8.96
C ASP A 187 -14.52 -16.23 8.69
N PHE A 188 -15.56 -16.21 7.85
CA PHE A 188 -16.28 -17.41 7.44
C PHE A 188 -15.37 -18.44 6.78
N GLU A 189 -14.57 -18.03 5.78
CA GLU A 189 -13.64 -18.93 5.09
C GLU A 189 -12.58 -19.51 6.02
N TRP A 190 -12.06 -18.69 6.92
CA TRP A 190 -11.08 -19.13 7.91
C TRP A 190 -11.68 -20.18 8.85
N GLU A 191 -12.89 -19.97 9.34
CA GLU A 191 -13.57 -20.92 10.23
C GLU A 191 -13.91 -22.24 9.54
N ASP A 192 -14.32 -22.19 8.27
CA ASP A 192 -14.78 -23.34 7.48
C ASP A 192 -13.61 -24.19 6.95
N ARG A 193 -12.58 -23.58 6.36
CA ARG A 193 -11.59 -24.32 5.54
C ARG A 193 -10.13 -23.99 5.78
N PHE A 194 -9.81 -22.87 6.42
CA PHE A 194 -8.43 -22.35 6.44
C PHE A 194 -7.83 -22.15 7.84
N ARG A 195 -8.27 -22.93 8.83
CA ARG A 195 -7.69 -22.91 10.19
C ARG A 195 -6.23 -23.37 10.26
N ASP A 196 -5.75 -24.04 9.23
CA ASP A 196 -4.38 -24.55 9.09
C ASP A 196 -3.36 -23.47 8.66
N LEU A 197 -3.80 -22.26 8.30
CA LEU A 197 -2.93 -21.16 7.87
C LEU A 197 -2.09 -20.51 8.99
N GLY A 198 -2.15 -21.01 10.23
CA GLY A 198 -1.35 -20.52 11.35
C GLY A 198 -1.86 -19.24 12.01
N LEU A 199 -3.07 -18.79 11.66
CA LEU A 199 -3.76 -17.69 12.33
C LEU A 199 -4.26 -18.09 13.71
N LYS A 200 -4.07 -17.22 14.69
CA LYS A 200 -4.50 -17.44 16.09
C LYS A 200 -5.80 -16.73 16.47
N MET A 201 -6.26 -15.80 15.62
CA MET A 201 -7.52 -15.09 15.78
C MET A 201 -8.21 -14.94 14.43
N LYS A 202 -9.46 -14.46 14.45
CA LYS A 202 -10.21 -14.22 13.22
C LYS A 202 -9.51 -13.18 12.35
N PRO A 203 -9.55 -13.29 11.01
CA PRO A 203 -9.11 -12.25 10.08
C PRO A 203 -9.59 -10.83 10.46
N SER A 204 -10.85 -10.68 10.89
CA SER A 204 -11.40 -9.40 11.32
C SER A 204 -10.74 -8.82 12.58
N ASP A 205 -10.17 -9.66 13.44
CA ASP A 205 -9.46 -9.22 14.64
C ASP A 205 -8.04 -8.75 14.31
N TYR A 206 -7.36 -9.39 13.35
CA TYR A 206 -6.11 -8.86 12.79
C TYR A 206 -6.33 -7.48 12.16
N TRP A 207 -7.41 -7.30 11.41
CA TRP A 207 -7.78 -5.99 10.86
C TRP A 207 -7.94 -4.93 11.95
N LYS A 208 -8.73 -5.22 13.00
CA LYS A 208 -8.92 -4.27 14.12
C LYS A 208 -7.59 -3.91 14.78
N ARG A 209 -6.72 -4.91 14.96
CA ARG A 209 -5.42 -4.78 15.63
C ARG A 209 -4.42 -3.93 14.84
N GLN A 210 -4.27 -4.17 13.53
CA GLN A 210 -3.14 -3.66 12.76
C GLN A 210 -3.50 -2.88 11.49
N CYS A 211 -4.77 -2.87 11.07
CA CYS A 211 -5.17 -2.25 9.80
C CYS A 211 -6.08 -1.03 10.00
N LYS A 212 -6.00 -0.09 9.05
CA LYS A 212 -6.86 1.10 8.92
C LYS A 212 -7.16 1.38 7.43
N ALA A 213 -8.22 2.12 7.17
CA ALA A 213 -8.61 2.63 5.85
C ALA A 213 -9.26 4.01 6.01
#